data_AF-A0A221W197-F1
#
_entry.id   AF-A0A221W197-F1
#
_cell.length_a   1.000
_cell.length_b   1.000
_cell.length_c   1.000
_cell.angle_alpha   90.00
_cell.angle_beta   90.00
_cell.angle_gamma   90.00
#
_symmetry.space_group_name_H-M   'P 1'
#
loop_
_entity.id
_entity.type
_entity.pdbx_description
1 polymer ?
#
loop_
_entity_poly.entity_id
_entity_poly.type
_entity_poly.pdbx_seq_one_letter_code
_entity_poly.pdbx_strand_id
1 'polypeptide(L)'
;MTVAVILLAGFNEPPFYYYVEEGRRLNWSTEEAAEYLGLSAQLVSALDAWDDEYQDTLDREYPPDSAFPTPEAYRHWIESGKALAARVKNESSTVSSVDYQADGSIASGTCVF
;
A
#
# COMPACT_ATOMS: atom_id res chain seq x y z
N MET A 1 0.67 6.90 20.64
CA MET A 1 0.31 7.78 19.51
C MET A 1 -0.21 6.89 18.40
N THR A 2 -1.25 7.29 17.69
CA THR A 2 -1.75 6.54 16.53
C THR A 2 -1.53 7.33 15.24
N VAL A 3 -1.33 6.64 14.11
CA VAL A 3 -1.09 7.26 12.80
C VAL A 3 -2.16 6.85 11.79
N ALA A 4 -2.55 7.79 10.92
CA ALA A 4 -3.33 7.49 9.74
C ALA A 4 -2.37 7.05 8.62
N VAL A 5 -2.60 5.87 8.07
CA VAL A 5 -1.77 5.27 7.02
C VAL A 5 -2.47 5.46 5.68
N ILE A 6 -1.69 5.77 4.64
CA ILE A 6 -2.11 5.62 3.26
C ILE A 6 -1.33 4.45 2.66
N LEU A 7 -2.06 3.53 2.03
CA LEU A 7 -1.51 2.40 1.31
C LEU A 7 -1.72 2.64 -0.19
N LEU A 8 -0.62 2.87 -0.91
CA LEU A 8 -0.59 3.30 -2.31
C LEU A 8 0.61 2.65 -3.01
N ALA A 9 0.40 1.87 -4.06
CA ALA A 9 1.48 1.37 -4.89
C ALA A 9 1.97 2.48 -5.82
N GLY A 10 3.18 2.97 -5.60
CA GLY A 10 3.80 4.04 -6.37
C GLY A 10 4.83 3.49 -7.37
N PHE A 11 5.16 4.27 -8.40
CA PHE A 11 6.14 3.86 -9.40
C PHE A 11 7.55 3.74 -8.78
N ASN A 12 8.07 2.52 -8.63
CA ASN A 12 9.33 2.25 -7.93
C ASN A 12 9.41 2.85 -6.51
N GLU A 13 8.27 2.92 -5.83
CA GLU A 13 8.18 3.45 -4.46
C GLU A 13 7.54 2.42 -3.54
N PRO A 14 8.01 2.31 -2.28
CA PRO A 14 7.33 1.50 -1.27
C PRO A 14 5.89 1.95 -0.97
N PRO A 15 5.02 1.05 -0.51
CA PRO A 15 3.58 1.30 -0.54
C PRO A 15 3.03 2.10 0.65
N PHE A 16 3.80 2.34 1.71
CA PHE A 16 3.33 2.94 2.95
C PHE A 16 3.63 4.43 3.04
N TYR A 17 2.61 5.25 3.30
CA TYR A 17 2.78 6.68 3.55
C TYR A 17 2.08 7.13 4.84
N TYR A 18 2.82 7.74 5.76
CA TYR A 18 2.26 8.38 6.94
C TYR A 18 3.27 9.34 7.59
N TYR A 19 2.77 10.16 8.51
CA TYR A 19 3.57 11.09 9.30
C TYR A 19 3.89 10.47 10.67
N VAL A 20 5.17 10.45 11.05
CA VAL A 20 5.60 10.07 12.41
C VAL A 20 5.92 11.33 13.24
N GLU A 21 6.34 12.43 12.60
CA GLU A 21 6.60 13.74 13.23
C GLU A 21 6.06 14.88 12.35
N GLU A 22 5.90 16.09 12.93
CA GLU A 22 5.44 17.28 12.19
C GLU A 22 6.45 17.66 11.10
N GLY A 23 6.00 17.62 9.83
CA GLY A 23 6.68 18.34 8.75
C GLY A 23 6.71 17.66 7.38
N ARG A 24 6.64 16.31 7.28
CA ARG A 24 6.63 15.65 5.97
C ARG A 24 6.02 14.25 5.96
N ARG A 25 5.17 13.98 4.96
CA ARG A 25 4.66 12.64 4.63
C ARG A 25 5.82 11.90 3.99
N LEU A 26 6.26 10.82 4.62
CA LEU A 26 7.33 9.98 4.09
C LEU A 26 6.72 8.69 3.57
N ASN A 27 7.30 8.17 2.49
CA ASN A 27 7.13 6.78 2.10
C ASN A 27 8.09 5.93 2.94
N TRP A 28 7.61 4.79 3.42
CA TRP A 28 8.34 3.86 4.26
C TRP A 28 8.41 2.52 3.57
N SER A 29 9.55 1.85 3.62
CA SER A 29 9.62 0.44 3.21
C SER A 29 8.61 -0.40 4.00
N THR A 30 8.16 -1.52 3.44
CA THR A 30 7.25 -2.43 4.14
C THR A 30 7.87 -2.91 5.46
N GLU A 31 9.19 -3.12 5.49
CA GLU A 31 9.93 -3.54 6.69
C GLU A 31 9.93 -2.46 7.79
N GLU A 32 10.31 -1.22 7.45
CA GLU A 32 10.28 -0.09 8.40
C GLU A 32 8.87 0.17 8.91
N ALA A 33 7.87 0.11 8.02
CA ALA A 33 6.48 0.25 8.39
C ALA A 33 6.02 -0.88 9.30
N ALA A 34 6.42 -2.11 9.03
CA ALA A 34 6.06 -3.25 9.86
C ALA A 34 6.62 -3.17 11.27
N GLU A 35 7.87 -2.73 11.42
CA GLU A 35 8.50 -2.54 12.73
C GLU A 35 7.74 -1.48 13.54
N TYR A 36 7.47 -0.32 12.95
CA TYR A 36 6.78 0.77 13.63
C TYR A 36 5.30 0.46 13.93
N LEU A 37 4.60 -0.15 12.98
CA LEU A 37 3.18 -0.47 13.09
C LEU A 37 2.93 -1.79 13.83
N GLY A 38 3.95 -2.60 14.08
CA GLY A 38 3.82 -3.90 14.75
C GLY A 38 3.08 -4.94 13.89
N LEU A 39 3.34 -4.98 12.58
CA LEU A 39 2.69 -5.92 11.66
C LEU A 39 3.33 -7.31 11.72
N SER A 40 2.54 -8.35 11.48
CA SER A 40 3.07 -9.72 11.43
C SER A 40 3.93 -9.95 10.17
N ALA A 41 4.96 -10.80 10.28
CA ALA A 41 5.79 -11.18 9.13
C ALA A 41 4.99 -11.76 7.95
N GLN A 42 3.86 -12.42 8.25
CA GLN A 42 2.95 -12.93 7.21
C GLN A 42 2.24 -11.79 6.47
N LEU A 43 1.82 -10.73 7.17
CA LEU A 43 1.23 -9.55 6.54
C LEU A 43 2.27 -8.79 5.72
N VAL A 44 3.49 -8.62 6.23
CA VAL A 44 4.61 -7.99 5.51
C VAL A 44 4.85 -8.69 4.19
N SER A 45 5.06 -10.01 4.21
CA SER A 45 5.29 -10.79 2.98
C SER A 45 4.13 -10.70 1.99
N ALA A 46 2.89 -10.56 2.46
CA ALA A 46 1.73 -10.41 1.59
C ALA A 46 1.62 -8.99 0.99
N LEU A 47 2.06 -7.97 1.71
CA LEU A 47 2.14 -6.59 1.23
C LEU A 47 3.24 -6.43 0.19
N ASP A 48 4.41 -7.03 0.43
CA ASP A 48 5.52 -7.04 -0.53
C ASP A 48 5.10 -7.73 -1.82
N ALA A 49 4.50 -8.92 -1.74
CA ALA A 49 4.02 -9.63 -2.93
C ALA A 49 2.95 -8.84 -3.71
N TRP A 50 2.10 -8.08 -3.00
CA TRP A 50 1.09 -7.24 -3.64
C TRP A 50 1.71 -6.01 -4.33
N ASP A 51 2.72 -5.38 -3.74
CA ASP A 51 3.43 -4.27 -4.36
C ASP A 51 4.28 -4.76 -5.55
N ASP A 52 5.01 -5.87 -5.39
CA ASP A 52 5.78 -6.51 -6.44
C ASP A 52 4.91 -6.85 -7.66
N GLU A 53 3.69 -7.36 -7.46
CA GLU A 53 2.74 -7.61 -8.55
C GLU A 53 2.44 -6.34 -9.36
N TYR A 54 2.35 -5.17 -8.73
CA TYR A 54 2.20 -3.90 -9.42
C TYR A 54 3.51 -3.45 -10.08
N GLN A 55 4.64 -3.53 -9.38
CA GLN A 55 5.95 -3.13 -9.92
C GLN A 55 6.33 -3.94 -11.18
N ASP A 56 5.93 -5.21 -11.25
CA ASP A 56 6.13 -6.08 -12.41
C ASP A 56 5.31 -5.67 -13.65
N THR A 57 4.25 -4.87 -13.47
CA THR A 57 3.48 -4.30 -14.59
C THR A 57 4.11 -3.05 -15.20
N LEU A 58 5.12 -2.48 -14.54
CA LEU A 58 5.68 -1.21 -14.94
C LEU A 58 6.59 -1.35 -16.16
N ASP A 59 6.27 -0.59 -17.20
CA ASP A 59 7.17 -0.43 -18.33
C ASP A 59 8.31 0.52 -17.94
N ARG A 60 9.51 -0.02 -17.83
CA ARG A 60 10.71 0.72 -17.42
C ARG A 60 11.32 1.55 -18.56
N GLU A 61 10.97 1.26 -19.80
CA GLU A 61 11.41 2.01 -20.98
C GLU A 61 10.46 3.16 -21.29
N TYR A 62 9.15 2.92 -21.15
CA TYR A 62 8.11 3.92 -21.36
C TYR A 62 6.98 3.78 -20.32
N PRO A 63 7.13 4.43 -19.13
CA PRO A 63 6.17 4.32 -18.03
C PRO A 63 4.68 4.48 -18.37
N PRO A 64 4.27 5.33 -19.33
CA PRO A 64 2.87 5.44 -19.71
C PRO A 64 2.22 4.16 -20.27
N ASP A 65 3.01 3.19 -20.75
CA ASP A 65 2.50 1.91 -21.27
C ASP A 65 2.41 0.82 -20.18
N SER A 66 2.70 1.16 -18.92
CA SER A 66 2.52 0.25 -17.77
C SER A 66 1.08 -0.23 -17.68
N ALA A 67 0.88 -1.54 -17.64
CA ALA A 67 -0.46 -2.11 -17.60
C ALA A 67 -0.46 -3.54 -17.04
N PHE A 68 -1.50 -3.85 -16.28
CA PHE A 68 -1.84 -5.24 -15.97
C PHE A 68 -2.17 -6.01 -17.26
N PRO A 69 -1.86 -7.32 -17.32
CA PRO A 69 -2.08 -8.13 -18.53
C PRO A 69 -3.56 -8.26 -18.90
N THR A 70 -4.46 -8.12 -17.92
CA THR A 70 -5.91 -8.14 -18.12
C THR A 70 -6.62 -7.21 -17.13
N PRO A 71 -7.82 -6.70 -17.48
CA PRO A 71 -8.68 -6.00 -16.52
C PRO A 71 -9.04 -6.84 -15.30
N GLU A 72 -9.18 -8.16 -15.46
CA GLU A 72 -9.50 -9.09 -14.37
C GLU A 72 -8.35 -9.20 -13.37
N ALA A 73 -7.10 -9.24 -13.84
CA ALA A 73 -5.91 -9.20 -12.99
C ALA A 73 -5.86 -7.91 -12.17
N TYR A 74 -6.10 -6.76 -12.81
CA TYR A 74 -6.16 -5.48 -12.10
C TYR A 74 -7.24 -5.44 -11.01
N ARG A 75 -8.45 -5.95 -11.31
CA ARG A 75 -9.53 -6.03 -10.30
C ARG A 75 -9.14 -6.95 -9.14
N HIS A 76 -8.51 -8.09 -9.43
CA HIS A 76 -8.06 -9.01 -8.38
C HIS A 76 -6.99 -8.37 -7.48
N TRP A 77 -6.04 -7.65 -8.08
CA TRP A 77 -5.01 -6.91 -7.36
C TRP A 77 -5.61 -5.82 -6.45
N ILE A 78 -6.61 -5.07 -6.94
CA ILE A 78 -7.35 -4.08 -6.12
C ILE A 78 -8.03 -4.74 -4.92
N GLU A 79 -8.78 -5.83 -5.13
CA GLU A 79 -9.50 -6.49 -4.04
C GLU A 79 -8.55 -7.14 -3.02
N SER A 80 -7.42 -7.67 -3.49
CA SER A 80 -6.36 -8.17 -2.61
C SER A 80 -5.76 -7.06 -1.76
N GLY A 81 -5.47 -5.89 -2.35
CA GLY A 81 -4.97 -4.74 -1.62
C GLY A 81 -5.96 -4.20 -0.58
N LYS A 82 -7.27 -4.19 -0.86
CA LYS A 82 -8.31 -3.86 0.14
C LYS A 82 -8.29 -4.81 1.33
N ALA A 83 -8.18 -6.12 1.07
CA ALA A 83 -8.11 -7.11 2.14
C ALA A 83 -6.85 -6.92 3.00
N LEU A 84 -5.71 -6.58 2.38
CA LEU A 84 -4.47 -6.26 3.10
C LEU A 84 -4.58 -4.96 3.91
N ALA A 85 -5.16 -3.90 3.37
CA ALA A 85 -5.40 -2.64 4.09
C ALA A 85 -6.26 -2.85 5.35
N ALA A 86 -7.34 -3.63 5.23
CA ALA A 86 -8.17 -4.01 6.37
C ALA A 86 -7.36 -4.81 7.42
N ARG A 87 -6.46 -5.70 6.98
CA ARG A 87 -5.57 -6.44 7.89
C ARG A 87 -4.56 -5.53 8.60
N VAL A 88 -3.95 -4.58 7.90
CA VAL A 88 -3.05 -3.57 8.51
C VAL A 88 -3.76 -2.85 9.65
N LYS A 89 -5.01 -2.41 9.42
CA LYS A 89 -5.83 -1.76 10.45
C LYS A 89 -6.13 -2.65 11.65
N ASN A 90 -6.38 -3.94 11.41
CA ASN A 90 -6.76 -4.90 12.44
C ASN A 90 -5.57 -5.43 13.25
N GLU A 91 -4.41 -5.61 12.63
CA GLU A 91 -3.20 -6.13 13.30
C GLU A 91 -2.52 -5.05 14.16
N SER A 92 -2.60 -3.77 13.78
CA SER A 92 -1.90 -2.69 14.46
C SER A 92 -2.78 -1.85 15.38
N SER A 93 -2.44 -1.80 16.68
CA SER A 93 -3.01 -0.81 17.60
C SER A 93 -2.51 0.62 17.38
N THR A 94 -1.43 0.78 16.61
CA THR A 94 -0.80 2.08 16.30
C THR A 94 -1.49 2.73 15.10
N VAL A 95 -2.18 1.97 14.25
CA VAL A 95 -2.90 2.51 13.09
C VAL A 95 -4.27 3.02 13.51
N SER A 96 -4.57 4.31 13.31
CA SER A 96 -5.90 4.87 13.55
C SER A 96 -6.87 4.58 12.40
N SER A 97 -6.36 4.58 11.16
CA SER A 97 -7.12 4.35 9.93
C SER A 97 -6.17 3.99 8.80
N VAL A 98 -6.66 3.23 7.80
CA VAL A 98 -5.92 2.99 6.55
C VAL A 98 -6.74 3.50 5.37
N ASP A 99 -6.23 4.49 4.64
CA ASP A 99 -6.79 4.96 3.36
C ASP A 99 -6.10 4.22 2.20
N TYR A 100 -6.80 3.26 1.62
CA TYR A 100 -6.29 2.45 0.52
C TYR A 100 -6.57 3.13 -0.82
N GLN A 101 -5.51 3.42 -1.58
CA GLN A 101 -5.60 4.19 -2.83
C GLN A 101 -5.25 3.36 -4.08
N ALA A 102 -4.94 2.07 -3.91
CA ALA A 102 -4.44 1.20 -4.98
C ALA A 102 -3.20 1.83 -5.66
N ASP A 103 -3.20 2.03 -6.97
CA ASP A 103 -2.19 2.73 -7.78
C ASP A 103 -2.52 4.24 -7.95
N GLY A 104 -3.38 4.77 -7.08
CA GLY A 104 -3.94 6.13 -7.17
C GLY A 104 -5.28 6.20 -7.92
N SER A 105 -5.76 5.07 -8.46
CA SER A 105 -7.07 4.97 -9.10
C SER A 105 -8.25 5.12 -8.11
N ILE A 106 -8.03 4.78 -6.83
CA ILE A 106 -9.01 5.03 -5.78
C ILE A 106 -8.70 6.39 -5.15
N ALA A 107 -9.65 7.32 -5.28
CA ALA A 107 -9.51 8.66 -4.74
C ALA A 107 -9.32 8.65 -3.22
N SER A 108 -8.41 9.49 -2.71
CA SER A 108 -8.10 9.60 -1.29
C SER A 108 -9.36 9.80 -0.43
N GLY A 109 -9.43 9.07 0.69
CA GLY A 109 -10.55 9.08 1.62
C GLY A 109 -11.77 8.28 1.18
N THR A 110 -11.73 7.61 0.02
CA THR A 110 -12.86 6.81 -0.49
C THR A 110 -12.89 5.40 0.09
N CYS A 111 -11.72 4.78 0.31
CA CYS A 111 -11.59 3.41 0.80
C CYS A 111 -10.82 3.39 2.11
N VAL A 112 -11.53 3.67 3.21
CA VAL A 112 -10.94 3.80 4.55
C VAL A 112 -11.39 2.65 5.46
N PHE A 113 -10.44 2.04 6.16
CA PHE A 113 -10.65 0.95 7.14
C PHE A 113 -10.26 1.38 8.55
#